data_AF-A0A7G8W0G8-F1
#
_entry.id   AF-A0A7G8W0G8-F1
#
_cell.length_a   1.000
_cell.length_b   1.000
_cell.length_c   1.000
_cell.angle_alpha   90.00
_cell.angle_beta   90.00
_cell.angle_gamma   90.00
#
_symmetry.space_group_name_H-M   'P 1'
#
loop_
_entity.id
_entity.type
_entity.pdbx_description
1 polymer ?
#
loop_
_entity_poly.entity_id
_entity_poly.type
_entity_poly.pdbx_seq_one_letter_code
_entity_poly.pdbx_strand_id
1 'polypeptide(L)'
;MTFDKSENSAVAGSAVQDSSIEQLLEAYAARYTQQIRDLAETFSAATTRLGSAQGDPSTALADDVRASARKHRVDADLLLAAVADYAVIESRSEALHRSRAGH
;
A
#
# COMPACT_ATOMS: atom_id res chain seq x y z
N MET A 1 -42.48 22.87 -10.94
CA MET A 1 -41.17 22.33 -11.36
C MET A 1 -40.48 21.80 -10.12
N THR A 2 -40.71 20.54 -9.78
CA THR A 2 -40.02 19.85 -8.69
C THR A 2 -38.77 19.22 -9.26
N PHE A 3 -37.61 19.70 -8.84
CA PHE A 3 -36.32 19.18 -9.26
C PHE A 3 -36.14 17.79 -8.67
N ASP A 4 -36.20 16.81 -9.57
CA ASP A 4 -35.51 15.54 -9.42
C ASP A 4 -34.02 15.83 -9.26
N LYS A 5 -33.44 15.38 -8.15
CA LYS A 5 -31.99 15.29 -8.03
C LYS A 5 -31.63 14.16 -7.09
N SER A 6 -31.99 12.95 -7.53
CA SER A 6 -31.51 11.71 -6.93
C SER A 6 -30.19 11.28 -7.58
N GLU A 7 -29.23 12.18 -7.73
CA GLU A 7 -27.92 11.84 -8.31
C GLU A 7 -26.86 12.73 -7.68
N ASN A 8 -26.07 12.21 -6.72
CA ASN A 8 -24.61 12.51 -6.59
C ASN A 8 -23.91 11.86 -5.35
N SER A 9 -24.40 10.78 -4.76
CA SER A 9 -23.71 10.21 -3.56
C SER A 9 -22.46 9.38 -3.89
N ALA A 10 -22.25 8.98 -5.15
CA ALA A 10 -21.12 8.13 -5.54
C ALA A 10 -19.82 8.90 -5.89
N VAL A 11 -19.93 10.13 -6.42
CA VAL A 11 -18.77 10.94 -6.84
C VAL A 11 -17.96 11.46 -5.65
N ALA A 12 -18.64 11.87 -4.58
CA ALA A 12 -17.98 12.37 -3.38
C ALA A 12 -17.20 11.25 -2.64
N GLY A 13 -17.74 10.04 -2.61
CA GLY A 13 -17.06 8.90 -1.99
C GLY A 13 -15.78 8.49 -2.72
N SER A 14 -15.75 8.57 -4.05
CA SER A 14 -14.58 8.20 -4.86
C SER A 14 -13.45 9.23 -4.78
N ALA A 15 -13.76 10.53 -4.92
CA ALA A 15 -12.75 11.58 -4.85
C ALA A 15 -12.11 11.72 -3.46
N VAL A 16 -12.89 11.53 -2.39
CA VAL A 16 -12.38 11.54 -1.01
C VAL A 16 -11.46 10.34 -0.74
N GLN A 17 -11.75 9.18 -1.35
CA GLN A 17 -10.88 8.00 -1.25
C GLN A 17 -9.60 8.15 -2.07
N ASP A 18 -9.67 8.74 -3.27
CA ASP A 18 -8.49 9.08 -4.08
C ASP A 18 -7.57 10.06 -3.32
N SER A 19 -8.12 11.15 -2.77
CA SER A 19 -7.35 12.09 -1.94
C SER A 19 -6.78 11.44 -0.68
N SER A 20 -7.48 10.46 -0.10
CA SER A 20 -6.96 9.73 1.07
C SER A 20 -5.78 8.83 0.70
N ILE A 21 -5.72 8.26 -0.50
CA ILE A 21 -4.57 7.46 -0.96
C ILE A 21 -3.38 8.38 -1.27
N GLU A 22 -3.61 9.49 -1.96
CA GLU A 22 -2.57 10.48 -2.25
C GLU A 22 -1.93 11.02 -0.96
N GLN A 23 -2.74 11.33 0.06
CA GLN A 23 -2.24 11.75 1.37
C GLN A 23 -1.41 10.67 2.08
N LEU A 24 -1.78 9.40 1.95
CA LEU A 24 -0.99 8.31 2.51
C LEU A 24 0.35 8.15 1.78
N LEU A 25 0.35 8.27 0.45
CA LEU A 25 1.57 8.24 -0.36
C LEU A 25 2.48 9.42 -0.04
N GLU A 26 1.93 10.61 0.16
CA GLU A 26 2.70 11.80 0.56
C GLU A 26 3.30 11.64 1.96
N ALA A 27 2.52 11.17 2.94
CA ALA A 27 3.01 10.88 4.28
C ALA A 27 4.09 9.80 4.28
N TYR A 28 3.91 8.74 3.48
CA TYR A 28 4.89 7.69 3.26
C TYR A 28 6.19 8.25 2.63
N ALA A 29 6.06 9.10 1.62
CA ALA A 29 7.19 9.76 0.96
C ALA A 29 7.97 10.70 1.89
N ALA A 30 7.28 11.39 2.79
CA ALA A 30 7.88 12.28 3.77
C ALA A 30 8.60 11.50 4.90
N ARG A 31 8.11 10.31 5.24
CA ARG A 31 8.62 9.48 6.33
C ARG A 31 9.85 8.64 5.95
N TYR A 32 9.91 8.17 4.71
CA TYR A 32 10.95 7.26 4.25
C TYR A 32 11.81 7.84 3.13
N THR A 33 13.12 7.60 3.20
CA THR A 33 14.03 7.99 2.13
C THR A 33 13.69 7.24 0.85
N GLN A 34 14.04 7.81 -0.31
CA GLN A 34 13.78 7.19 -1.61
C GLN A 34 14.31 5.76 -1.68
N GLN A 35 15.53 5.50 -1.20
CA GLN A 35 16.13 4.16 -1.19
C GLN A 35 15.30 3.14 -0.40
N ILE A 36 14.74 3.52 0.75
CA ILE A 36 13.91 2.63 1.56
C ILE A 36 12.57 2.35 0.87
N ARG A 37 12.01 3.37 0.22
CA ARG A 37 10.76 3.22 -0.55
C ARG A 37 10.94 2.28 -1.74
N ASP A 38 11.99 2.47 -2.53
CA ASP A 38 12.30 1.59 -3.67
C ASP A 38 12.47 0.11 -3.24
N LEU A 39 13.13 -0.11 -2.10
CA LEU A 39 13.28 -1.44 -1.53
C LEU A 39 11.95 -2.01 -1.03
N ALA A 40 11.14 -1.21 -0.34
CA ALA A 40 9.83 -1.64 0.15
C ALA A 40 8.86 -1.99 -0.99
N GLU A 41 8.86 -1.22 -2.08
CA GLU A 41 8.10 -1.51 -3.30
C GLU A 41 8.52 -2.83 -3.95
N THR A 42 9.83 -3.14 -3.93
CA THR A 42 10.35 -4.43 -4.40
C THR A 42 9.80 -5.60 -3.58
N PHE A 43 9.62 -5.42 -2.26
CA PHE A 43 9.05 -6.44 -1.39
C PHE A 43 7.54 -6.57 -1.53
N SER A 44 6.80 -5.47 -1.75
CA SER A 44 5.35 -5.52 -2.02
C SER A 44 5.03 -6.41 -3.22
N ALA A 45 5.78 -6.26 -4.33
CA ALA A 45 5.64 -7.12 -5.51
C ALA A 45 5.91 -8.61 -5.21
N ALA A 46 6.78 -8.90 -4.24
CA ALA A 46 7.07 -10.26 -3.80
C ALA A 46 5.98 -10.80 -2.84
N THR A 47 5.42 -9.96 -1.97
CA THR A 47 4.37 -10.36 -1.01
C THR A 47 3.02 -10.62 -1.65
N THR A 48 2.64 -9.86 -2.67
CA THR A 48 1.42 -10.12 -3.46
C THR A 48 1.49 -11.50 -4.15
N ARG A 49 2.71 -12.01 -4.41
CA ARG A 49 2.94 -13.37 -4.91
C ARG A 49 2.94 -14.43 -3.79
N LEU A 50 3.36 -14.07 -2.58
CA LEU A 50 3.45 -14.93 -1.39
C LEU A 50 2.11 -15.14 -0.65
N GLY A 51 1.14 -14.23 -0.80
CA GLY A 51 -0.22 -14.42 -0.27
C GLY A 51 -0.95 -15.66 -0.79
N SER A 52 -0.40 -16.33 -1.81
CA SER A 52 -0.87 -17.61 -2.36
C SER A 52 -0.18 -18.85 -1.75
N ALA A 53 0.85 -18.69 -0.90
CA ALA A 53 1.62 -19.79 -0.34
C ALA A 53 1.20 -20.09 1.11
N GLN A 54 0.69 -21.30 1.36
CA GLN A 54 0.26 -21.82 2.68
C GLN A 54 1.46 -22.12 3.62
N GLY A 55 2.29 -21.13 3.93
CA GLY A 55 3.28 -21.17 5.00
C GLY A 55 3.13 -19.95 5.89
N ASP A 56 3.80 -19.89 7.04
CA ASP A 56 3.81 -18.69 7.90
C ASP A 56 4.61 -17.58 7.17
N PRO A 57 3.96 -16.72 6.35
CA PRO A 57 4.65 -15.90 5.36
C PRO A 57 5.40 -14.75 6.04
N SER A 58 5.07 -14.49 7.30
CA SER A 58 5.55 -13.37 8.09
C SER A 58 7.03 -13.51 8.47
N THR A 59 7.49 -14.72 8.78
CA THR A 59 8.88 -14.96 9.20
C THR A 59 9.85 -14.98 8.02
N ALA A 60 9.51 -15.67 6.92
CA ALA A 60 10.36 -15.72 5.73
C ALA A 60 10.52 -14.32 5.09
N LEU A 61 9.44 -13.56 4.98
CA LEU A 61 9.49 -12.18 4.50
C LEU A 61 10.35 -11.30 5.41
N ALA A 62 10.23 -11.44 6.74
CA ALA A 62 11.02 -10.66 7.68
C ALA A 62 12.53 -10.94 7.54
N ASP A 63 12.91 -12.19 7.29
CA ASP A 63 14.31 -12.56 7.07
C ASP A 63 14.84 -12.06 5.73
N ASP A 64 14.04 -12.10 4.66
CA ASP A 64 14.40 -11.54 3.35
C ASP A 64 14.57 -10.00 3.43
N VAL A 65 13.67 -9.32 4.14
CA VAL A 65 13.75 -7.88 4.40
C VAL A 65 15.03 -7.55 5.19
N ARG A 66 15.33 -8.30 6.25
CA ARG A 66 16.58 -8.13 7.02
C ARG A 66 17.82 -8.40 6.18
N ALA A 67 17.81 -9.41 5.32
CA ALA A 67 18.93 -9.72 4.43
C ALA A 67 19.17 -8.59 3.43
N SER A 68 18.10 -8.03 2.84
CA SER A 68 18.19 -6.89 1.93
C SER A 68 18.65 -5.62 2.66
N ALA A 69 18.15 -5.36 3.87
CA ALA A 69 18.58 -4.23 4.69
C ALA A 69 20.10 -4.26 4.94
N ARG A 70 20.65 -5.43 5.29
CA ARG A 70 22.10 -5.64 5.45
C ARG A 70 22.87 -5.40 4.14
N LYS A 71 22.36 -5.93 3.02
CA LYS A 71 22.98 -5.79 1.69
C LYS A 71 23.06 -4.32 1.25
N HIS A 72 21.99 -3.56 1.50
CA HIS A 72 21.86 -2.16 1.09
C HIS A 72 22.32 -1.17 2.16
N ARG A 73 22.80 -1.66 3.32
CA ARG A 73 23.25 -0.87 4.47
C ARG A 73 22.19 0.11 4.97
N VAL A 74 20.93 -0.32 4.99
CA VAL A 74 19.81 0.42 5.58
C VAL A 74 19.36 -0.24 6.88
N ASP A 75 18.63 0.52 7.69
CA ASP A 75 18.05 0.00 8.92
C ASP A 75 16.94 -1.03 8.60
N ALA A 76 17.04 -2.21 9.20
CA ALA A 76 16.14 -3.32 8.92
C ALA A 76 14.74 -3.10 9.51
N ASP A 77 14.65 -2.48 10.69
CA ASP A 77 13.36 -2.19 11.33
C ASP A 77 12.64 -1.06 10.59
N LEU A 78 13.41 -0.08 10.09
CA LEU A 78 12.87 0.99 9.25
C LEU A 78 12.36 0.47 7.91
N LEU A 79 13.07 -0.49 7.29
CA LEU A 79 12.62 -1.13 6.05
C LEU A 79 11.39 -2.02 6.27
N LEU A 80 11.33 -2.77 7.38
CA LEU A 80 10.13 -3.53 7.77
C LEU A 80 8.92 -2.63 7.97
N ALA A 81 9.10 -1.48 8.63
CA ALA A 81 8.05 -0.49 8.81
C ALA A 81 7.57 0.09 7.46
N ALA A 82 8.49 0.40 6.55
CA ALA A 82 8.14 0.88 5.21
C ALA A 82 7.34 -0.16 4.40
N VAL A 83 7.73 -1.44 4.45
CA VAL A 83 7.00 -2.53 3.78
C VAL A 83 5.58 -2.65 4.33
N ALA A 84 5.42 -2.58 5.65
CA ALA A 84 4.10 -2.66 6.28
C ALA A 84 3.21 -1.45 5.92
N ASP A 85 3.75 -0.24 5.97
CA ASP A 85 3.03 0.98 5.62
C ASP A 85 2.60 0.98 4.14
N TYR A 86 3.50 0.54 3.25
CA TYR A 86 3.19 0.45 1.82
C TYR A 86 2.12 -0.61 1.51
N ALA A 87 2.14 -1.76 2.20
CA ALA A 87 1.11 -2.80 2.06
C ALA A 87 -0.30 -2.30 2.44
N VAL A 88 -0.40 -1.39 3.43
CA VAL A 88 -1.68 -0.73 3.78
C VAL A 88 -2.17 0.16 2.66
N ILE A 89 -1.27 0.90 1.99
CA ILE A 89 -1.59 1.76 0.85
C ILE A 89 -2.07 0.90 -0.33
N GLU A 90 -1.37 -0.18 -0.64
CA GLU A 90 -1.72 -1.11 -1.72
C GLU A 90 -3.09 -1.76 -1.47
N SER A 91 -3.34 -2.25 -0.26
CA SER A 91 -4.62 -2.85 0.13
C SER A 91 -5.80 -1.87 0.00
N ARG A 92 -5.61 -0.60 0.37
CA ARG A 92 -6.63 0.45 0.19
C ARG A 92 -6.86 0.77 -1.29
N SER A 93 -5.78 0.81 -2.06
CA SER A 93 -5.84 1.04 -3.51
C SER A 93 -6.58 -0.09 -4.22
N GLU A 94 -6.32 -1.35 -3.84
CA GLU A 94 -7.01 -2.52 -4.38
C GLU A 94 -8.50 -2.54 -3.97
N ALA A 95 -8.82 -2.21 -2.72
CA ALA A 95 -10.21 -2.11 -2.26
C ALA A 95 -11.01 -1.05 -3.04
N LEU A 96 -10.37 0.08 -3.36
CA LEU A 96 -10.96 1.13 -4.19
C LEU A 96 -11.17 0.65 -5.63
N HIS A 97 -10.17 0.00 -6.23
CA HIS A 97 -10.29 -0.56 -7.59
C HIS A 97 -11.40 -1.60 -7.68
N ARG A 98 -11.53 -2.51 -6.71
CA ARG A 98 -12.62 -3.49 -6.65
C ARG A 98 -13.99 -2.83 -6.51
N SER A 99 -14.10 -1.76 -5.71
CA SER A 99 -15.34 -1.00 -5.56
C SER A 99 -15.76 -0.29 -6.84
N ARG A 100 -14.80 0.12 -7.68
CA ARG A 100 -15.06 0.73 -9.00
C ARG A 100 -15.37 -0.27 -10.10
N ALA A 101 -14.79 -1.47 -10.05
CA ALA A 101 -15.00 -2.51 -11.06
C ALA A 101 -16.28 -3.35 -10.84
N GLY A 102 -16.94 -3.22 -9.69
CA GLY A 102 -18.14 -3.97 -9.31
C GLY A 102 -19.48 -3.27 -9.58
N HIS A 103 -19.55 -2.32 -10.53
CA HIS A 103 -20.80 -1.65 -10.90
C HIS A 103 -21.11 -1.79 -12.40
#